data_AF-A0A9Q9F182-F1
#
_entry.id   AF-A0A9Q9F182-F1
#
_cell.length_a   1.000
_cell.length_b   1.000
_cell.length_c   1.000
_cell.angle_alpha   90.00
_cell.angle_beta   90.00
_cell.angle_gamma   90.00
#
_symmetry.space_group_name_H-M   'P 1'
#
loop_
_entity.id
_entity.type
_entity.pdbx_description
1 polymer ?
#
loop_
_entity_poly.entity_id
_entity_poly.type
_entity_poly.pdbx_seq_one_letter_code
_entity_poly.pdbx_strand_id
1 'polypeptide(L)'
;MMKRWMITLTAAVAVTVSAATADAAVTPKTCTINVVNKGGVTKINNYVIANKVYGMSRDYNPGASSTMIRNYKAMAADAKKKGIILGIVGTQGAYGFRSYQAQQTLYNDYINMYGFNYASKISAKPGTSEHQAGVAMDIRDNSNYGTLSTAFEYTLASRYLKANAHRFGFIIRYLKGKESITGFMYEPWHIRYVGQKGATAMYKNHVTLEEYLGIAGKKKLNPGTYKVRGLICD
;
A
#
# COMPACT_ATOMS: atom_id res chain seq x y z
N MET A 1 24.36 28.37 -57.26
CA MET A 1 24.77 27.80 -55.95
C MET A 1 23.54 27.62 -55.07
N MET A 2 22.90 26.45 -55.09
CA MET A 2 21.75 26.14 -54.23
C MET A 2 22.24 25.41 -52.97
N LYS A 3 22.09 26.02 -51.79
CA LYS A 3 22.34 25.37 -50.50
C LYS A 3 21.14 24.51 -50.13
N ARG A 4 21.32 23.19 -50.16
CA ARG A 4 20.34 22.17 -49.78
C ARG A 4 20.41 22.02 -48.25
N TRP A 5 19.36 22.44 -47.53
CA TRP A 5 19.23 22.20 -46.10
C TRP A 5 18.72 20.77 -45.90
N MET A 6 19.50 19.92 -45.22
CA MET A 6 19.06 18.61 -44.76
C MET A 6 18.31 18.79 -43.43
N ILE A 7 16.99 18.55 -43.45
CA ILE A 7 16.19 18.37 -42.24
C ILE A 7 16.31 16.90 -41.86
N THR A 8 17.02 16.62 -40.76
CA THR A 8 17.03 15.29 -40.14
C THR A 8 15.72 15.09 -39.38
N LEU A 9 14.83 14.26 -39.91
CA LEU A 9 13.68 13.75 -39.14
C LEU A 9 14.20 12.78 -38.08
N THR A 10 14.09 13.15 -36.81
CA THR A 10 14.18 12.21 -35.70
C THR A 10 12.92 11.36 -35.67
N ALA A 11 13.05 10.05 -35.84
CA ALA A 11 11.94 9.12 -35.73
C ALA A 11 11.39 9.13 -34.29
N ALA A 12 10.13 9.53 -34.14
CA ALA A 12 9.41 9.38 -32.88
C ALA A 12 9.21 7.88 -32.61
N VAL A 13 9.84 7.38 -31.56
CA VAL A 13 9.59 6.02 -31.06
C VAL A 13 8.20 6.03 -30.43
N ALA A 14 7.21 5.49 -31.14
CA ALA A 14 5.90 5.25 -30.59
C ALA A 14 6.01 4.17 -29.52
N VAL A 15 5.99 4.56 -28.24
CA VAL A 15 5.85 3.63 -27.13
C VAL A 15 4.39 3.18 -27.13
N THR A 16 4.13 2.00 -27.68
CA THR A 16 2.83 1.34 -27.57
C THR A 16 2.61 0.98 -26.10
N VAL A 17 1.78 1.77 -25.41
CA VAL A 17 1.23 1.36 -24.11
C VAL A 17 0.20 0.28 -24.42
N SER A 18 0.55 -0.98 -24.20
CA SER A 18 -0.45 -2.05 -24.18
C SER A 18 -1.43 -1.73 -23.07
N ALA A 19 -2.66 -1.39 -23.44
CA ALA A 19 -3.77 -1.41 -22.49
C ALA A 19 -3.84 -2.81 -21.88
N ALA A 20 -3.85 -2.88 -20.55
CA ALA A 20 -4.10 -4.13 -19.87
C ALA A 20 -5.49 -4.64 -20.31
N THR A 21 -5.50 -5.81 -20.93
CA THR A 21 -6.73 -6.54 -21.26
C THR A 21 -7.54 -6.75 -20.00
N ALA A 22 -8.88 -6.67 -20.13
CA ALA A 22 -9.85 -6.91 -19.06
C ALA A 22 -9.41 -8.06 -18.14
N ASP A 23 -9.42 -7.77 -16.83
CA ASP A 23 -9.03 -8.69 -15.76
C ASP A 23 -9.67 -10.07 -16.00
N ALA A 24 -8.84 -11.09 -16.23
CA ALA A 24 -9.29 -12.46 -16.07
C ALA A 24 -9.81 -12.58 -14.63
N ALA A 25 -11.11 -12.82 -14.48
CA ALA A 25 -11.74 -12.91 -13.18
C ALA A 25 -11.04 -13.99 -12.34
N VAL A 26 -10.32 -13.54 -11.30
CA VAL A 26 -9.70 -14.41 -10.31
C VAL A 26 -10.79 -15.31 -9.75
N THR A 27 -10.66 -16.63 -9.91
CA THR A 27 -11.65 -17.58 -9.39
C THR A 27 -11.43 -17.73 -7.88
N PRO A 28 -12.28 -17.17 -7.01
CA PRO A 28 -12.08 -17.26 -5.57
C PRO A 28 -12.36 -18.70 -5.13
N LYS A 29 -11.44 -19.27 -4.36
CA LYS A 29 -11.57 -20.63 -3.81
C LYS A 29 -11.96 -20.59 -2.34
N THR A 30 -12.51 -21.70 -1.85
CA THR A 30 -12.77 -21.85 -0.42
C THR A 30 -11.45 -22.10 0.30
N CYS A 31 -11.08 -21.15 1.15
CA CYS A 31 -9.84 -21.15 1.91
C CYS A 31 -10.12 -21.13 3.42
N THR A 32 -9.15 -21.54 4.23
CA THR A 32 -9.23 -21.49 5.69
C THR A 32 -8.47 -20.27 6.21
N ILE A 33 -9.11 -19.48 7.06
CA ILE A 33 -8.45 -18.39 7.79
C ILE A 33 -8.57 -18.57 9.29
N ASN A 34 -7.50 -18.20 9.99
CA ASN A 34 -7.42 -18.17 11.44
C ASN A 34 -7.37 -16.72 11.89
N VAL A 35 -8.38 -16.30 12.64
CA VAL A 35 -8.50 -14.97 13.22
C VAL A 35 -8.07 -15.03 14.68
N VAL A 36 -7.08 -14.22 15.04
CA VAL A 36 -6.60 -14.11 16.42
C VAL A 36 -6.68 -12.65 16.84
N ASN A 37 -7.21 -12.40 18.04
CA ASN A 37 -7.11 -11.10 18.70
C ASN A 37 -6.27 -11.27 19.97
N LYS A 38 -5.04 -10.75 19.94
CA LYS A 38 -4.10 -10.85 21.07
C LYS A 38 -3.23 -9.60 21.11
N GLY A 39 -2.99 -9.09 22.32
CA GLY A 39 -2.16 -7.88 22.51
C GLY A 39 -2.79 -6.62 21.91
N GLY A 40 -4.13 -6.57 21.84
CA GLY A 40 -4.85 -5.41 21.32
C GLY A 40 -4.83 -5.27 19.79
N VAL A 41 -4.48 -6.31 19.04
CA VAL A 41 -4.46 -6.29 17.57
C VAL A 41 -5.08 -7.57 16.99
N THR A 42 -5.75 -7.43 15.86
CA THR A 42 -6.27 -8.59 15.10
C THR A 42 -5.24 -9.04 14.06
N LYS A 43 -5.01 -10.35 14.02
CA LYS A 43 -4.25 -11.02 12.96
C LYS A 43 -5.14 -12.03 12.25
N ILE A 44 -5.00 -12.12 10.93
CA ILE A 44 -5.64 -13.15 10.10
C ILE A 44 -4.54 -13.88 9.36
N ASN A 45 -4.37 -15.19 9.56
CA ASN A 45 -3.27 -15.98 8.98
C ASN A 45 -1.89 -15.28 9.09
N ASN A 46 -1.63 -14.66 10.26
CA ASN A 46 -0.45 -13.86 10.61
C ASN A 46 -0.36 -12.43 10.04
N TYR A 47 -1.27 -12.03 9.14
CA TYR A 47 -1.37 -10.65 8.69
C TYR A 47 -2.02 -9.79 9.77
N VAL A 48 -1.28 -8.80 10.30
CA VAL A 48 -1.89 -7.75 11.14
C VAL A 48 -2.89 -6.96 10.29
N ILE A 49 -4.14 -6.86 10.74
CA ILE A 49 -5.19 -6.14 10.03
C ILE A 49 -5.49 -4.85 10.78
N ALA A 50 -5.28 -3.73 10.10
CA ALA A 50 -5.63 -2.40 10.55
C ALA A 50 -6.38 -1.70 9.41
N ASN A 51 -7.66 -1.43 9.62
CA ASN A 51 -8.51 -0.68 8.69
C ASN A 51 -9.72 -0.10 9.47
N LYS A 52 -10.72 0.44 8.77
CA LYS A 52 -11.91 1.04 9.39
C LYS A 52 -12.78 0.05 10.19
N VAL A 53 -12.60 -1.26 9.99
CA VAL A 53 -13.34 -2.34 10.69
C VAL A 53 -12.50 -2.94 11.83
N TYR A 54 -11.20 -3.12 11.60
CA TYR A 54 -10.26 -3.74 12.54
C TYR A 54 -9.34 -2.67 13.14
N GLY A 55 -9.64 -2.27 14.37
CA GLY A 55 -8.80 -1.36 15.14
C GLY A 55 -7.74 -2.07 15.99
N MET A 56 -6.77 -1.28 16.44
CA MET A 56 -5.69 -1.64 17.35
C MET A 56 -5.80 -0.85 18.66
N SER A 57 -5.32 -1.46 19.75
CA SER A 57 -5.22 -0.80 21.05
C SER A 57 -4.33 0.45 20.99
N ARG A 58 -4.62 1.41 21.85
CA ARG A 58 -3.77 2.58 22.09
C ARG A 58 -2.34 2.20 22.49
N ASP A 59 -2.19 1.07 23.18
CA ASP A 59 -0.89 0.62 23.71
C ASP A 59 -0.14 -0.30 22.74
N TYR A 60 -0.75 -0.64 21.59
CA TYR A 60 -0.07 -1.41 20.55
C TYR A 60 0.95 -0.52 19.83
N ASN A 61 2.21 -0.63 20.24
CA ASN A 61 3.32 0.21 19.80
C ASN A 61 4.56 -0.66 19.45
N PRO A 62 4.51 -1.40 18.33
CA PRO A 62 5.57 -2.36 17.98
C PRO A 62 6.84 -1.72 17.40
N GLY A 63 6.80 -0.43 17.02
CA GLY A 63 7.80 0.15 16.13
C GLY A 63 7.73 -0.43 14.71
N ALA A 64 8.64 -0.01 13.82
CA ALA A 64 8.70 -0.53 12.46
C ALA A 64 9.25 -1.97 12.43
N SER A 65 8.61 -2.83 11.66
CA SER A 65 9.02 -4.23 11.48
C SER A 65 10.44 -4.32 10.90
N SER A 66 11.35 -5.00 11.60
CA SER A 66 12.72 -5.20 11.11
C SER A 66 12.76 -5.93 9.77
N THR A 67 11.84 -6.86 9.53
CA THR A 67 11.71 -7.59 8.26
C THR A 67 11.24 -6.67 7.13
N MET A 68 10.26 -5.79 7.41
CA MET A 68 9.85 -4.77 6.45
C MET A 68 11.04 -3.86 6.10
N ILE A 69 11.78 -3.37 7.11
CA ILE A 69 12.94 -2.48 6.91
C ILE A 69 13.99 -3.15 6.02
N ARG A 70 14.36 -4.42 6.30
CA ARG A 70 15.33 -5.15 5.47
C ARG A 70 14.88 -5.26 4.01
N ASN A 71 13.62 -5.63 3.78
CA ASN A 71 13.09 -5.77 2.42
C ASN A 71 12.96 -4.43 1.70
N TYR A 72 12.58 -3.37 2.42
CA TYR A 72 12.55 -2.01 1.85
C TYR A 72 13.94 -1.55 1.43
N LYS A 73 14.97 -1.77 2.26
CA LYS A 73 16.35 -1.42 1.91
C LYS A 73 16.81 -2.15 0.65
N ALA A 74 16.47 -3.43 0.49
CA ALA A 74 16.75 -4.18 -0.72
C ALA A 74 16.01 -3.61 -1.94
N MET A 75 14.71 -3.29 -1.80
CA MET A 75 13.91 -2.68 -2.85
C MET A 75 14.44 -1.32 -3.29
N ALA A 76 14.80 -0.46 -2.32
CA ALA A 76 15.34 0.87 -2.57
C ALA A 76 16.71 0.80 -3.22
N ALA A 77 17.55 -0.18 -2.86
CA ALA A 77 18.82 -0.41 -3.53
C ALA A 77 18.64 -0.87 -4.99
N ASP A 78 17.68 -1.76 -5.29
CA ASP A 78 17.36 -2.15 -6.68
C ASP A 78 16.82 -0.96 -7.49
N ALA A 79 15.93 -0.15 -6.90
CA ALA A 79 15.42 1.06 -7.54
C ALA A 79 16.55 2.04 -7.86
N LYS A 80 17.48 2.23 -6.92
CA LYS A 80 18.62 3.15 -7.06
C LYS A 80 19.54 2.76 -8.22
N LYS A 81 19.75 1.46 -8.48
CA LYS A 81 20.51 0.97 -9.66
C LYS A 81 19.88 1.41 -10.98
N LYS A 82 18.59 1.74 -10.99
CA LYS A 82 17.83 2.23 -12.16
C LYS A 82 17.68 3.76 -12.15
N GLY A 83 18.42 4.46 -11.28
CA GLY A 83 18.31 5.92 -11.10
C GLY A 83 17.03 6.36 -10.39
N ILE A 84 16.29 5.46 -9.76
CA ILE A 84 15.01 5.75 -9.11
C ILE A 84 15.23 5.85 -7.60
N ILE A 85 14.80 6.97 -7.02
CA ILE A 85 14.86 7.19 -5.57
C ILE A 85 13.50 6.87 -4.96
N LEU A 86 13.51 5.98 -3.97
CA LEU A 86 12.39 5.73 -3.08
C LEU A 86 12.74 6.35 -1.74
N GLY A 87 12.17 7.51 -1.43
CA GLY A 87 12.28 8.17 -0.14
C GLY A 87 11.10 7.80 0.75
N ILE A 88 11.28 7.84 2.08
CA ILE A 88 10.20 7.65 3.04
C ILE A 88 9.71 9.02 3.52
N VAL A 89 8.39 9.18 3.64
CA VAL A 89 7.77 10.34 4.28
C VAL A 89 7.81 10.20 5.80
N GLY A 90 8.02 11.31 6.50
CA GLY A 90 8.08 11.37 7.96
C GLY A 90 9.51 11.30 8.52
N THR A 91 9.61 11.03 9.82
CA THR A 91 10.87 11.05 10.56
C THR A 91 11.83 9.96 10.06
N GLN A 92 13.07 10.36 9.75
CA GLN A 92 14.13 9.40 9.43
C GLN A 92 14.32 8.41 10.59
N GLY A 93 14.51 7.14 10.25
CA GLY A 93 14.64 6.06 11.25
C GLY A 93 13.32 5.48 11.77
N ALA A 94 12.17 6.15 11.56
CA ALA A 94 10.87 5.58 11.91
C ALA A 94 10.37 4.56 10.87
N TYR A 95 10.87 4.60 9.63
CA TYR A 95 10.47 3.70 8.54
C TYR A 95 8.94 3.56 8.39
N GLY A 96 8.25 4.71 8.38
CA GLY A 96 6.79 4.77 8.26
C GLY A 96 6.03 4.46 9.55
N PHE A 97 6.67 3.96 10.61
CA PHE A 97 5.98 3.74 11.88
C PHE A 97 5.43 5.05 12.46
N ARG A 98 4.16 5.00 12.90
CA ARG A 98 3.48 6.12 13.56
C ARG A 98 2.70 5.58 14.75
N SER A 99 3.03 6.04 15.96
CA SER A 99 2.32 5.60 17.17
C SER A 99 0.85 6.03 17.15
N TYR A 100 0.05 5.44 18.05
CA TYR A 100 -1.34 5.86 18.25
C TYR A 100 -1.43 7.37 18.56
N GLN A 101 -0.57 7.87 19.45
CA GLN A 101 -0.55 9.28 19.87
C GLN A 101 -0.21 10.19 18.69
N ALA A 102 0.80 9.83 17.88
CA ALA A 102 1.14 10.59 16.69
C ALA A 102 0.01 10.57 15.65
N GLN A 103 -0.69 9.45 15.49
CA GLN A 103 -1.89 9.37 14.63
C GLN A 103 -3.04 10.23 15.19
N GLN A 104 -3.19 10.33 16.51
CA GLN A 104 -4.20 11.17 17.16
C GLN A 104 -3.96 12.66 16.90
N THR A 105 -2.72 13.13 17.07
CA THR A 105 -2.35 14.50 16.71
C THR A 105 -2.66 14.76 15.23
N LEU A 106 -2.15 13.93 14.32
CA LEU A 106 -2.38 14.09 12.88
C LEU A 106 -3.88 14.12 12.51
N TYR A 107 -4.67 13.22 13.10
CA TYR A 107 -6.10 13.15 12.83
C TYR A 107 -6.84 14.40 13.31
N ASN A 108 -6.51 14.90 14.50
CA ASN A 108 -7.08 16.13 15.04
C ASN A 108 -6.68 17.35 14.22
N ASP A 109 -5.42 17.43 13.78
CA ASP A 109 -4.94 18.49 12.90
C ASP A 109 -5.73 18.53 11.59
N TYR A 110 -6.00 17.37 11.00
CA TYR A 110 -6.79 17.28 9.77
C TYR A 110 -8.26 17.64 9.99
N ILE A 111 -8.84 17.31 11.14
CA ILE A 111 -10.18 17.76 11.51
C ILE A 111 -10.21 19.29 11.62
N ASN A 112 -9.21 19.89 12.24
CA ASN A 112 -9.13 21.34 12.40
C ASN A 112 -8.95 22.06 11.06
N MET A 113 -8.14 21.51 10.14
CA MET A 113 -7.88 22.12 8.83
C MET A 113 -9.02 21.93 7.83
N TYR A 114 -9.64 20.75 7.79
CA TYR A 114 -10.53 20.34 6.70
C TYR A 114 -11.94 19.93 7.14
N GLY A 115 -12.20 19.91 8.45
CA GLY A 115 -13.44 19.43 9.02
C GLY A 115 -13.52 17.90 9.13
N PHE A 116 -14.38 17.43 10.04
CA PHE A 116 -14.52 16.02 10.40
C PHE A 116 -14.83 15.10 9.20
N ASN A 117 -15.77 15.52 8.34
CA ASN A 117 -16.23 14.69 7.22
C ASN A 117 -15.14 14.44 6.18
N TYR A 118 -14.30 15.44 5.90
CA TYR A 118 -13.19 15.29 4.96
C TYR A 118 -12.02 14.55 5.60
N ALA A 119 -11.64 14.90 6.83
CA ALA A 119 -10.58 14.23 7.58
C ALA A 119 -10.83 12.71 7.72
N SER A 120 -12.06 12.29 7.97
CA SER A 120 -12.45 10.87 8.08
C SER A 120 -12.32 10.08 6.77
N LYS A 121 -12.21 10.76 5.62
CA LYS A 121 -11.99 10.15 4.30
C LYS A 121 -10.51 10.02 3.96
N ILE A 122 -9.71 11.04 4.31
CA ILE A 122 -8.31 11.16 3.90
C ILE A 122 -7.29 10.79 4.99
N SER A 123 -7.76 10.48 6.20
CA SER A 123 -6.93 10.07 7.32
C SER A 123 -7.59 8.95 8.11
N ALA A 124 -6.77 8.17 8.81
CA ALA A 124 -7.21 7.09 9.66
C ALA A 124 -7.50 7.61 11.07
N LYS A 125 -8.64 7.21 11.64
CA LYS A 125 -8.91 7.37 13.07
C LYS A 125 -7.77 6.68 13.86
N PRO A 126 -7.30 7.22 14.99
CA PRO A 126 -6.31 6.56 15.82
C PRO A 126 -6.69 5.11 16.14
N GLY A 127 -5.72 4.19 16.06
CA GLY A 127 -5.97 2.75 16.17
C GLY A 127 -6.34 2.06 14.85
N THR A 128 -6.64 2.78 13.76
CA THR A 128 -7.04 2.17 12.47
C THR A 128 -6.02 2.34 11.34
N SER A 129 -4.88 2.99 11.63
CA SER A 129 -3.80 3.24 10.66
C SER A 129 -2.83 2.06 10.57
N GLU A 130 -2.53 1.58 9.36
CA GLU A 130 -1.50 0.53 9.17
C GLU A 130 -0.09 0.98 9.59
N HIS A 131 0.18 2.29 9.67
CA HIS A 131 1.44 2.82 10.18
C HIS A 131 1.68 2.45 11.65
N GLN A 132 0.62 2.39 12.45
CA GLN A 132 0.72 1.94 13.85
C GLN A 132 1.03 0.44 13.94
N ALA A 133 0.69 -0.33 12.91
CA ALA A 133 1.07 -1.74 12.85
C ALA A 133 2.55 -1.96 12.49
N GLY A 134 3.31 -0.91 12.17
CA GLY A 134 4.74 -1.02 11.85
C GLY A 134 5.03 -1.75 10.55
N VAL A 135 4.05 -1.84 9.66
CA VAL A 135 4.11 -2.65 8.42
C VAL A 135 3.77 -1.82 7.17
N ALA A 136 3.58 -0.51 7.30
CA ALA A 136 3.29 0.40 6.20
C ALA A 136 4.30 1.54 6.11
N MET A 137 4.53 2.02 4.89
CA MET A 137 5.38 3.17 4.57
C MET A 137 4.73 4.01 3.48
N ASP A 138 4.82 5.32 3.63
CA ASP A 138 4.50 6.28 2.57
C ASP A 138 5.77 6.61 1.81
N ILE A 139 5.75 6.39 0.49
CA ILE A 139 6.90 6.63 -0.38
C ILE A 139 6.77 7.97 -1.10
N ARG A 140 7.86 8.72 -1.13
CA ARG A 140 8.04 9.92 -1.96
C ARG A 140 9.22 9.74 -2.90
N ASP A 141 9.26 10.54 -3.94
CA ASP A 141 10.46 10.76 -4.74
C ASP A 141 11.00 12.18 -4.53
N ASN A 142 12.03 12.54 -5.30
CA ASN A 142 12.62 13.88 -5.26
C ASN A 142 11.77 14.94 -5.99
N SER A 143 10.76 14.56 -6.77
CA SER A 143 9.94 15.51 -7.53
C SER A 143 8.79 16.13 -6.73
N ASN A 144 8.35 15.47 -5.65
CA ASN A 144 7.14 15.89 -4.93
C ASN A 144 7.38 16.60 -3.58
N TYR A 145 8.62 16.95 -3.22
CA TYR A 145 8.97 17.68 -1.98
C TYR A 145 8.29 17.21 -0.66
N GLY A 146 7.72 15.99 -0.63
CA GLY A 146 6.99 15.43 0.52
C GLY A 146 5.47 15.59 0.50
N THR A 147 4.85 16.16 -0.53
CA THR A 147 3.38 16.20 -0.65
C THR A 147 2.86 14.85 -1.15
N LEU A 148 2.13 14.15 -0.29
CA LEU A 148 1.40 12.95 -0.66
C LEU A 148 0.14 13.33 -1.45
N SER A 149 0.13 12.99 -2.73
CA SER A 149 -1.01 13.23 -3.62
C SER A 149 -1.09 12.18 -4.71
N THR A 150 -2.26 12.04 -5.33
CA THR A 150 -2.47 11.08 -6.42
C THR A 150 -1.57 11.34 -7.62
N ALA A 151 -1.01 12.56 -7.75
CA ALA A 151 -0.01 12.89 -8.77
C ALA A 151 1.25 12.01 -8.69
N PHE A 152 1.56 11.41 -7.52
CA PHE A 152 2.65 10.45 -7.38
C PHE A 152 2.50 9.26 -8.36
N GLU A 153 1.27 8.90 -8.77
CA GLU A 153 1.02 7.85 -9.78
C GLU A 153 1.82 8.04 -11.08
N TYR A 154 2.12 9.28 -11.48
CA TYR A 154 2.76 9.59 -12.74
C TYR A 154 4.29 9.51 -12.69
N THR A 155 4.88 9.32 -11.51
CA THR A 155 6.32 9.37 -11.32
C THR A 155 7.01 8.04 -11.64
N LEU A 156 8.33 8.10 -11.87
CA LEU A 156 9.15 6.89 -12.06
C LEU A 156 9.13 5.99 -10.82
N ALA A 157 9.06 6.58 -9.62
CA ALA A 157 8.98 5.85 -8.37
C ALA A 157 7.67 5.04 -8.28
N SER A 158 6.51 5.64 -8.59
CA SER A 158 5.24 4.90 -8.57
C SER A 158 5.21 3.80 -9.62
N ARG A 159 5.69 4.05 -10.85
CA ARG A 159 5.81 3.03 -11.89
C ARG A 159 6.69 1.87 -11.45
N TYR A 160 7.82 2.16 -10.80
CA TYR A 160 8.70 1.14 -10.25
C TYR A 160 7.99 0.32 -9.16
N LEU A 161 7.32 0.96 -8.21
CA LEU A 161 6.58 0.28 -7.13
C LEU A 161 5.49 -0.63 -7.70
N LYS A 162 4.66 -0.13 -8.63
CA LYS A 162 3.62 -0.91 -9.31
C LYS A 162 4.19 -2.19 -9.92
N ALA A 163 5.34 -2.11 -10.57
CA ALA A 163 5.95 -3.26 -11.25
C ALA A 163 6.78 -4.18 -10.34
N ASN A 164 7.40 -3.67 -9.27
CA ASN A 164 8.46 -4.40 -8.55
C ASN A 164 8.22 -4.62 -7.06
N ALA A 165 7.34 -3.85 -6.40
CA ALA A 165 7.19 -3.88 -4.95
C ALA A 165 6.88 -5.29 -4.41
N HIS A 166 6.09 -6.06 -5.15
CA HIS A 166 5.69 -7.42 -4.77
C HIS A 166 6.86 -8.38 -4.60
N ARG A 167 7.93 -8.20 -5.39
CA ARG A 167 9.17 -9.00 -5.33
C ARG A 167 9.89 -8.86 -3.99
N PHE A 168 9.63 -7.76 -3.29
CA PHE A 168 10.18 -7.44 -1.97
C PHE A 168 9.13 -7.58 -0.87
N GLY A 169 7.96 -8.15 -1.16
CA GLY A 169 6.91 -8.38 -0.18
C GLY A 169 6.03 -7.17 0.14
N PHE A 170 6.05 -6.15 -0.72
CA PHE A 170 5.20 -4.97 -0.60
C PHE A 170 4.07 -4.97 -1.62
N ILE A 171 2.93 -4.44 -1.23
CA ILE A 171 1.82 -4.10 -2.14
C ILE A 171 1.56 -2.59 -2.08
N ILE A 172 1.04 -2.02 -3.17
CA ILE A 172 0.34 -0.74 -3.08
C ILE A 172 -1.00 -1.04 -2.42
N ARG A 173 -1.22 -0.50 -1.22
CA ARG A 173 -2.27 -0.99 -0.32
C ARG A 173 -3.67 -0.56 -0.74
N TYR A 174 -3.79 0.68 -1.18
CA TYR A 174 -5.05 1.32 -1.52
C TYR A 174 -5.05 1.56 -3.03
N LEU A 175 -5.70 0.65 -3.76
CA LEU A 175 -5.77 0.64 -5.21
C LEU A 175 -6.92 1.51 -5.71
N LYS A 176 -6.74 2.08 -6.91
CA LYS A 176 -7.76 2.87 -7.59
C LYS A 176 -8.98 2.01 -7.91
N GLY A 177 -10.18 2.49 -7.59
CA GLY A 177 -11.43 1.76 -7.83
C GLY A 177 -11.74 0.67 -6.80
N LYS A 178 -10.92 0.53 -5.74
CA LYS A 178 -11.13 -0.45 -4.65
C LYS A 178 -11.51 0.22 -3.32
N GLU A 179 -11.92 1.49 -3.36
CA GLU A 179 -12.21 2.31 -2.18
C GLU A 179 -13.38 1.76 -1.35
N SER A 180 -14.38 1.16 -2.00
CA SER A 180 -15.51 0.49 -1.34
C SER A 180 -15.11 -0.77 -0.57
N ILE A 181 -13.95 -1.37 -0.91
CA ILE A 181 -13.42 -2.58 -0.28
C ILE A 181 -12.45 -2.21 0.84
N THR A 182 -11.49 -1.32 0.56
CA THR A 182 -10.44 -0.93 1.52
C THR A 182 -10.94 0.09 2.55
N GLY A 183 -11.93 0.90 2.18
CA GLY A 183 -12.43 2.03 2.95
C GLY A 183 -11.55 3.29 2.87
N PHE A 184 -10.48 3.27 2.08
CA PHE A 184 -9.55 4.38 1.88
C PHE A 184 -9.50 4.79 0.42
N MET A 185 -9.24 6.08 0.17
CA MET A 185 -9.05 6.60 -1.19
C MET A 185 -7.81 5.97 -1.85
N TYR A 186 -7.67 6.16 -3.16
CA TYR A 186 -6.46 5.73 -3.86
C TYR A 186 -5.21 6.44 -3.34
N GLU A 187 -4.20 5.67 -2.92
CA GLU A 187 -2.93 6.18 -2.40
C GLU A 187 -1.76 5.46 -3.08
N PRO A 188 -1.27 5.94 -4.25
CA PRO A 188 -0.18 5.31 -5.00
C PRO A 188 1.16 5.25 -4.26
N TRP A 189 1.30 6.00 -3.16
CA TRP A 189 2.50 6.09 -2.34
C TRP A 189 2.51 5.11 -1.15
N HIS A 190 1.33 4.67 -0.68
CA HIS A 190 1.21 3.86 0.53
C HIS A 190 1.49 2.40 0.21
N ILE A 191 2.65 1.92 0.67
CA ILE A 191 3.05 0.53 0.53
C ILE A 191 2.89 -0.22 1.84
N ARG A 192 2.39 -1.46 1.75
CA ARG A 192 2.15 -2.35 2.89
C ARG A 192 2.98 -3.62 2.74
N TYR A 193 3.76 -3.96 3.76
CA TYR A 193 4.49 -5.21 3.83
C TYR A 193 3.57 -6.37 4.23
N VAL A 194 3.59 -7.41 3.41
CA VAL A 194 2.77 -8.63 3.52
C VAL A 194 3.61 -9.89 3.24
N GLY A 195 4.93 -9.75 3.07
CA GLY A 195 5.80 -10.85 2.67
C GLY A 195 5.68 -11.19 1.18
N GLN A 196 6.75 -11.77 0.61
CA GLN A 196 6.89 -11.95 -0.83
C GLN A 196 5.81 -12.84 -1.44
N LYS A 197 5.46 -13.96 -0.77
CA LYS A 197 4.42 -14.90 -1.24
C LYS A 197 3.06 -14.20 -1.37
N GLY A 198 2.60 -13.56 -0.30
CA GLY A 198 1.32 -12.84 -0.28
C GLY A 198 1.31 -11.67 -1.26
N ALA A 199 2.37 -10.86 -1.28
CA ALA A 199 2.47 -9.72 -2.18
C ALA A 199 2.45 -10.13 -3.65
N THR A 200 3.17 -11.20 -4.01
CA THR A 200 3.21 -11.73 -5.38
C THR A 200 1.86 -12.29 -5.79
N ALA A 201 1.17 -13.00 -4.90
CA ALA A 201 -0.18 -13.49 -5.17
C ALA A 201 -1.16 -12.32 -5.40
N MET A 202 -1.15 -11.31 -4.54
CA MET A 202 -2.00 -10.12 -4.69
C MET A 202 -1.69 -9.35 -5.97
N TYR A 203 -0.40 -9.17 -6.30
CA TYR A 203 0.04 -8.50 -7.52
C TYR A 203 -0.45 -9.23 -8.78
N LYS A 204 -0.22 -10.54 -8.89
CA LYS A 204 -0.61 -11.33 -10.07
C LYS A 204 -2.12 -11.40 -10.28
N ASN A 205 -2.90 -11.28 -9.22
CA ASN A 205 -4.35 -11.39 -9.24
C ASN A 205 -5.06 -10.03 -9.19
N HIS A 206 -4.33 -8.92 -9.12
CA HIS A 206 -4.90 -7.57 -9.03
C HIS A 206 -5.93 -7.39 -7.88
N VAL A 207 -5.69 -8.05 -6.74
CA VAL A 207 -6.59 -8.02 -5.58
C VAL A 207 -6.04 -7.23 -4.40
N THR A 208 -6.95 -6.69 -3.60
CA THR A 208 -6.66 -6.10 -2.29
C THR A 208 -6.32 -7.15 -1.24
N LEU A 209 -5.75 -6.70 -0.10
CA LEU A 209 -5.53 -7.57 1.06
C LEU A 209 -6.86 -8.16 1.58
N GLU A 210 -7.93 -7.36 1.57
CA GLU A 210 -9.26 -7.80 1.97
C GLU A 210 -9.82 -8.92 1.08
N GLU A 211 -9.72 -8.78 -0.24
CA GLU A 211 -10.13 -9.81 -1.21
C GLU A 211 -9.26 -11.06 -1.08
N TYR A 212 -7.94 -10.88 -0.93
CA TYR A 212 -6.99 -11.96 -0.72
C TYR A 212 -7.33 -12.80 0.52
N LEU A 213 -7.64 -12.13 1.64
CA LEU A 213 -8.06 -12.76 2.91
C LEU A 213 -9.51 -13.25 2.91
N GLY A 214 -10.31 -12.94 1.89
CA GLY A 214 -11.74 -13.28 1.85
C GLY A 214 -12.57 -12.52 2.90
N ILE A 215 -12.15 -11.31 3.28
CA ILE A 215 -12.83 -10.46 4.26
C ILE A 215 -13.45 -9.18 3.66
N ALA A 216 -13.35 -9.00 2.34
CA ALA A 216 -13.96 -7.87 1.64
C ALA A 216 -15.47 -7.76 1.93
N GLY A 217 -15.92 -6.56 2.31
CA GLY A 217 -17.32 -6.29 2.64
C GLY A 217 -17.86 -7.00 3.89
N LYS A 218 -17.02 -7.70 4.66
CA LYS A 218 -17.47 -8.42 5.86
C LYS A 218 -17.45 -7.52 7.09
N LYS A 219 -18.40 -7.78 8.01
CA LYS A 219 -18.31 -7.30 9.39
C LYS A 219 -17.08 -7.89 10.07
N LYS A 220 -16.61 -7.23 11.13
CA LYS A 220 -15.48 -7.70 11.95
C LYS A 220 -15.71 -9.14 12.40
N LEU A 221 -14.78 -10.03 12.06
CA LEU A 221 -14.78 -11.42 12.53
C LEU A 221 -14.27 -11.50 13.97
N ASN A 222 -14.90 -12.36 14.77
CA ASN A 222 -14.41 -12.73 16.09
C ASN A 222 -13.19 -13.67 15.97
N PRO A 223 -12.41 -13.88 17.04
CA PRO A 223 -11.36 -14.89 17.04
C PRO A 223 -11.94 -16.29 16.73
N GLY A 224 -11.27 -17.04 15.86
CA GLY A 224 -11.75 -18.35 15.42
C GLY A 224 -11.20 -18.77 14.06
N THR A 225 -11.64 -19.94 13.61
CA THR A 225 -11.29 -20.50 12.29
C THR A 225 -12.49 -20.40 11.38
N TYR A 226 -12.29 -19.90 10.15
CA TYR A 226 -13.37 -19.67 9.19
C TYR A 226 -13.02 -20.27 7.82
N LYS A 227 -14.04 -20.79 7.15
CA LYS A 227 -13.99 -21.05 5.70
C LYS A 227 -14.49 -19.80 4.97
N VAL A 228 -13.67 -19.25 4.10
CA VAL A 228 -13.97 -18.02 3.35
C VAL A 228 -13.71 -18.22 1.87
N ARG A 229 -14.45 -17.49 1.02
CA ARG A 229 -14.09 -17.35 -0.40
C ARG A 229 -12.99 -16.30 -0.51
N GLY A 230 -11.78 -16.73 -0.83
CA GLY A 230 -10.59 -15.88 -0.91
C GLY A 230 -9.46 -16.59 -1.65
N LEU A 231 -8.22 -16.13 -1.46
CA LEU A 231 -7.05 -16.67 -2.15
C LEU A 231 -5.97 -17.23 -1.21
N ILE A 232 -6.18 -17.17 0.11
CA ILE A 232 -5.23 -17.70 1.09
C ILE A 232 -5.48 -19.18 1.33
N CYS A 233 -4.96 -20.02 0.45
CA CYS A 233 -4.90 -21.44 0.70
C CYS A 233 -3.43 -21.80 0.82
N ASP A 234 -3.06 -22.23 2.03
CA ASP A 234 -1.76 -22.70 2.54
C ASP A 234 -0.54 -21.84 2.17
#